data_AF-A0A081RNZ1-F1
#
_entry.id   AF-A0A081RNZ1-F1
#
_cell.length_a   1.000
_cell.length_b   1.000
_cell.length_c   1.000
_cell.angle_alpha   90.00
_cell.angle_beta   90.00
_cell.angle_gamma   90.00
#
_symmetry.space_group_name_H-M   'P 1'
#
loop_
_entity.id
_entity.type
_entity.pdbx_description
1 polymer ?
#
loop_
_entity_poly.entity_id
_entity_poly.type
_entity_poly.pdbx_seq_one_letter_code
_entity_poly.pdbx_strand_id
1 'polypeptide(L)'
;MVTPAQMFYESLKTEATKKAYRLWLEQFFEYSNEDYDSITKMEPTKIKQIIKEYVIHKKESTRKTGTPSPNSYNAMMTPIQSFLEMSEIEFSWKTIKSLYPPKIPTANQMPYTDDDIRDLLGATTSLRNKAFIHFLASTGVRVGATPDIRIEDVKEIEDGAVVTIYRDTTEEYRTCLTPEAYASLKRYLEQRIEREPDSVLFTRKNNLTPLTATSAQDIVRNVRRQAKLSIDNGRKTRRGKSQNHAFRKRFEITLASCDLQQRFIDYMQGHFSGNSKAYFNGVSDEQLYAQFKRAIPSLTLDKSEKIEAEKEKEIRTIKEEYDGALKEKLEQQGELMQKMMLELASAKYFAYETRYAECFGRKNPDLKKLAKLMSNEEIEDWNRIIPIVQRKKDWTIPLRTKSNQMLRDSREKREIKDLIMKLKKQGDTSKTIQQLEKMLDEF
;
A
#
# COMPACT_ATOMS: atom_id res chain seq x y z
N MET A 1 -10.36 -49.67 45.14
CA MET A 1 -11.28 -48.53 44.90
C MET A 1 -10.54 -47.50 44.07
N VAL A 2 -11.20 -46.87 43.11
CA VAL A 2 -10.61 -45.77 42.33
C VAL A 2 -10.46 -44.56 43.26
N THR A 3 -9.31 -43.90 43.25
CA THR A 3 -9.08 -42.74 44.13
C THR A 3 -9.73 -41.48 43.56
N PRO A 4 -10.07 -40.46 44.39
CA PRO A 4 -10.57 -39.17 43.92
C PRO A 4 -9.65 -38.52 42.88
N ALA A 5 -8.33 -38.63 43.08
CA ALA A 5 -7.33 -38.17 42.14
C ALA A 5 -7.44 -38.86 40.77
N GLN A 6 -7.57 -40.19 40.76
CA GLN A 6 -7.72 -40.98 39.53
C GLN A 6 -8.98 -40.56 38.77
N MET A 7 -10.14 -40.50 39.45
CA MET A 7 -11.40 -40.08 38.81
C MET A 7 -11.30 -38.68 38.20
N PHE A 8 -10.69 -37.75 38.93
CA PHE A 8 -10.51 -36.38 38.45
C PHE A 8 -9.63 -36.30 37.20
N TYR A 9 -8.47 -36.95 37.21
CA TYR A 9 -7.57 -36.88 36.06
C TYR A 9 -8.11 -37.60 34.83
N GLU A 10 -8.89 -38.68 35.00
CA GLU A 10 -9.58 -39.35 33.87
C GLU A 10 -10.68 -38.48 33.25
N SER A 11 -11.29 -37.57 34.01
CA SER A 11 -12.29 -36.63 33.47
C SER A 11 -11.70 -35.56 32.54
N LEU A 12 -10.39 -35.33 32.61
CA LEU A 12 -9.71 -34.28 31.84
C LEU A 12 -9.31 -34.79 30.46
N LYS A 13 -9.83 -34.11 29.43
CA LYS A 13 -9.72 -34.55 28.02
C LYS A 13 -8.32 -34.45 27.41
N THR A 14 -7.44 -33.58 27.91
CA THR A 14 -6.14 -33.33 27.28
C THR A 14 -4.99 -33.37 28.30
N GLU A 15 -3.85 -33.96 27.91
CA GLU A 15 -2.66 -34.03 28.76
C GLU A 15 -2.11 -32.65 29.15
N ALA A 16 -2.25 -31.65 28.27
CA ALA A 16 -1.89 -30.27 28.57
C ALA A 16 -2.72 -29.71 29.74
N THR A 17 -4.03 -29.97 29.75
CA THR A 17 -4.93 -29.59 30.85
C THR A 17 -4.59 -30.34 32.12
N LYS A 18 -4.37 -31.67 32.04
CA LYS A 18 -3.95 -32.49 33.19
C LYS A 18 -2.69 -31.94 33.86
N LYS A 19 -1.66 -31.63 33.08
CA LYS A 19 -0.40 -31.06 33.58
C LYS A 19 -0.60 -29.69 34.24
N ALA A 20 -1.40 -28.82 33.63
CA ALA A 20 -1.69 -27.50 34.19
C ALA A 20 -2.50 -27.59 35.49
N TYR A 21 -3.50 -28.48 35.53
CA TYR A 21 -4.36 -28.68 36.70
C TYR A 21 -3.57 -29.28 37.86
N ARG A 22 -2.72 -30.27 37.58
CA ARG A 22 -1.81 -30.87 38.55
C ARG A 22 -0.94 -29.84 39.26
N LEU A 23 -0.28 -28.96 38.49
CA LEU A 23 0.56 -27.90 39.05
C LEU A 23 -0.18 -27.01 40.06
N TRP A 24 -1.43 -26.63 39.75
CA TRP A 24 -2.20 -25.74 40.63
C TRP A 24 -2.78 -26.46 41.84
N LEU A 25 -3.17 -27.73 41.69
CA LEU A 25 -3.62 -28.56 42.78
C LEU A 25 -2.48 -28.87 43.76
N GLU A 26 -1.30 -29.24 43.27
CA GLU A 26 -0.11 -29.49 44.10
C GLU A 26 0.23 -28.25 44.96
N GLN A 27 0.24 -27.05 44.36
CA GLN A 27 0.46 -25.81 45.12
C GLN A 27 -0.60 -25.52 46.18
N PHE A 28 -1.85 -25.93 45.93
CA PHE A 28 -2.93 -25.75 46.88
C PHE A 28 -2.82 -26.74 48.04
N PHE A 29 -2.58 -28.02 47.73
CA PHE A 29 -2.38 -29.08 48.71
C PHE A 29 -1.16 -28.84 49.61
N GLU A 30 -0.07 -28.34 49.02
CA GLU A 30 1.11 -27.90 49.77
C GLU A 30 0.77 -26.78 50.76
N TYR A 31 -0.05 -25.81 50.35
CA TYR A 31 -0.49 -24.72 51.24
C TYR A 31 -1.42 -25.18 52.35
N SER A 32 -2.41 -26.01 52.02
CA SER A 32 -3.40 -26.48 52.98
C SER A 32 -2.86 -27.58 53.89
N ASN A 33 -1.72 -28.19 53.55
CA ASN A 33 -1.21 -29.40 54.17
C ASN A 33 -2.25 -30.53 54.16
N GLU A 34 -2.89 -30.70 53.00
CA GLU A 34 -3.92 -31.72 52.73
C GLU A 34 -3.53 -32.48 51.46
N ASP A 35 -4.23 -33.57 51.17
CA ASP A 35 -4.12 -34.30 49.91
C ASP A 35 -5.51 -34.51 49.28
N TYR A 36 -5.53 -35.23 48.16
CA TYR A 36 -6.76 -35.51 47.41
C TYR A 36 -7.80 -36.27 48.25
N ASP A 37 -7.39 -37.15 49.15
CA ASP A 37 -8.29 -37.97 49.96
C ASP A 37 -8.69 -37.24 51.24
N SER A 38 -7.75 -36.58 51.92
CA SER A 38 -8.01 -35.90 53.19
C SER A 38 -8.99 -34.75 53.02
N ILE A 39 -8.84 -33.95 51.96
CA ILE A 39 -9.72 -32.80 51.72
C ILE A 39 -11.17 -33.21 51.44
N THR A 40 -11.38 -34.36 50.79
CA THR A 40 -12.73 -34.85 50.48
C THR A 40 -13.51 -35.33 51.70
N LYS A 41 -12.81 -35.58 52.81
CA LYS A 41 -13.43 -36.03 54.08
C LYS A 41 -13.76 -34.87 55.01
N MET A 42 -13.47 -33.64 54.62
CA MET A 42 -13.69 -32.45 55.44
C MET A 42 -15.08 -31.86 55.23
N GLU A 43 -15.58 -31.17 56.25
CA GLU A 43 -16.81 -30.39 56.13
C GLU A 43 -16.69 -29.30 55.06
N PRO A 44 -17.70 -29.13 54.16
CA PRO A 44 -17.65 -28.13 53.09
C PRO A 44 -17.38 -26.70 53.56
N THR A 45 -17.83 -26.34 54.76
CA THR A 45 -17.57 -25.03 55.39
C THR A 45 -16.09 -24.83 55.69
N LYS A 46 -15.39 -25.88 56.14
CA LYS A 46 -13.95 -25.86 56.42
C LYS A 46 -13.14 -25.77 55.13
N ILE A 47 -13.51 -26.55 54.10
CA ILE A 47 -12.86 -26.49 52.77
C ILE A 47 -12.98 -25.07 52.19
N LYS A 48 -14.18 -24.49 52.25
CA LYS A 48 -14.44 -23.12 51.80
C LYS A 48 -13.56 -22.09 52.53
N GLN A 49 -13.36 -22.26 53.84
CA GLN A 49 -12.50 -21.37 54.63
C GLN A 49 -11.03 -21.48 54.19
N ILE A 50 -10.50 -22.70 54.04
CA ILE A 50 -9.13 -22.96 53.55
C ILE A 50 -8.90 -22.31 52.18
N ILE A 51 -9.86 -22.43 51.26
CA ILE A 51 -9.76 -21.82 49.94
C ILE A 51 -9.72 -20.29 50.01
N LYS A 52 -10.51 -19.66 50.89
CA LYS A 52 -10.47 -18.21 51.09
C LYS A 52 -9.11 -17.77 51.62
N GLU A 53 -8.56 -18.49 52.59
CA GLU A 53 -7.24 -18.23 53.16
C GLU A 53 -6.15 -18.38 52.10
N TYR A 54 -6.23 -19.42 51.25
CA TYR A 54 -5.33 -19.61 50.12
C TYR A 54 -5.38 -18.44 49.12
N VAL A 55 -6.58 -17.96 48.77
CA VAL A 55 -6.75 -16.80 47.90
C VAL A 55 -6.12 -15.54 48.51
N ILE A 56 -6.29 -15.33 49.83
CA ILE A 56 -5.66 -14.21 50.55
C ILE A 56 -4.13 -14.35 50.54
N HIS A 57 -3.59 -15.54 50.80
CA HIS A 57 -2.17 -15.82 50.73
C HIS A 57 -1.58 -15.53 49.34
N LYS A 58 -2.26 -15.96 48.27
CA LYS A 58 -1.84 -15.64 46.90
C LYS A 58 -1.94 -14.15 46.60
N LYS A 59 -2.95 -13.43 47.13
CA LYS A 59 -3.05 -11.96 46.99
C LYS A 59 -1.88 -11.25 47.61
N GLU A 60 -1.45 -11.70 48.79
CA GLU A 60 -0.29 -11.14 49.45
C GLU A 60 0.98 -11.39 48.63
N SER A 61 1.13 -12.59 48.06
CA SER A 61 2.21 -12.90 47.12
C SER A 61 2.17 -12.01 45.88
N THR A 62 0.99 -11.78 45.29
CA THR A 62 0.79 -10.86 44.16
C THR A 62 1.19 -9.44 44.52
N ARG A 63 0.86 -8.93 45.72
CA ARG A 63 1.25 -7.59 46.17
C ARG A 63 2.76 -7.46 46.34
N LYS A 64 3.40 -8.46 46.94
CA LYS A 64 4.85 -8.45 47.22
C LYS A 64 5.71 -8.65 45.96
N THR A 65 5.29 -9.55 45.07
CA THR A 65 6.14 -10.04 43.98
C THR A 65 5.59 -9.77 42.58
N GLY A 66 4.34 -9.32 42.48
CA GLY A 66 3.61 -9.27 41.20
C GLY A 66 3.16 -10.64 40.67
N THR A 67 3.38 -11.73 41.43
CA THR A 67 3.10 -13.11 41.01
C THR A 67 2.22 -13.83 42.05
N PRO A 68 1.16 -14.54 41.64
CA PRO A 68 0.62 -14.65 40.27
C PRO A 68 -0.01 -13.33 39.80
N SER A 69 -0.17 -13.17 38.48
CA SER A 69 -0.86 -12.01 37.90
C SER A 69 -2.33 -11.97 38.37
N PRO A 70 -2.93 -10.78 38.58
CA PRO A 70 -4.36 -10.66 38.86
C PRO A 70 -5.26 -11.41 37.85
N ASN A 71 -4.85 -11.49 36.58
CA ASN A 71 -5.61 -12.17 35.54
C ASN A 71 -5.55 -13.70 35.63
N SER A 72 -4.61 -14.26 36.39
CA SER A 72 -4.39 -15.71 36.53
C SER A 72 -5.24 -16.36 37.62
N TYR A 73 -5.91 -15.59 38.49
CA TYR A 73 -6.63 -16.14 39.65
C TYR A 73 -7.74 -17.10 39.24
N ASN A 74 -8.49 -16.81 38.18
CA ASN A 74 -9.50 -17.75 37.69
C ASN A 74 -8.86 -19.07 37.26
N ALA A 75 -7.81 -19.01 36.43
CA ALA A 75 -7.12 -20.21 35.94
C ALA A 75 -6.45 -21.03 37.06
N MET A 76 -5.94 -20.37 38.09
CA MET A 76 -5.37 -21.03 39.28
C MET A 76 -6.43 -21.73 40.12
N MET A 77 -7.63 -21.15 40.23
CA MET A 77 -8.69 -21.67 41.09
C MET A 77 -9.61 -22.68 40.38
N THR A 78 -9.71 -22.64 39.05
CA THR A 78 -10.53 -23.59 38.27
C THR A 78 -10.20 -25.06 38.56
N PRO A 79 -8.92 -25.51 38.62
CA PRO A 79 -8.59 -26.90 38.94
C PRO A 79 -9.11 -27.35 40.30
N ILE A 80 -9.02 -26.49 41.31
CA ILE A 80 -9.54 -26.75 42.67
C ILE A 80 -11.05 -26.84 42.62
N GLN A 81 -11.71 -25.91 41.93
CA GLN A 81 -13.16 -25.93 41.73
C GLN A 81 -13.62 -27.23 41.05
N SER A 82 -13.01 -27.58 39.92
CA SER A 82 -13.38 -28.79 39.17
C SER A 82 -13.10 -30.08 39.94
N PHE A 83 -12.03 -30.12 40.76
CA PHE A 83 -11.74 -31.28 41.60
C PHE A 83 -12.80 -31.48 42.68
N LEU A 84 -13.22 -30.40 43.35
CA LEU A 84 -14.25 -30.46 44.39
C LEU A 84 -15.63 -30.78 43.81
N GLU A 85 -15.97 -30.22 42.65
CA GLU A 85 -17.20 -30.56 41.92
C GLU A 85 -17.23 -32.03 41.50
N MET A 86 -16.11 -32.58 41.01
CA MET A 86 -15.98 -34.01 40.70
C MET A 86 -16.10 -34.90 41.95
N SER A 87 -15.74 -34.37 43.12
CA SER A 87 -15.83 -35.06 44.41
C SER A 87 -17.19 -34.82 45.10
N GLU A 88 -18.18 -34.25 44.39
CA GLU A 88 -19.53 -33.95 44.90
C GLU A 88 -19.56 -32.97 46.09
N ILE A 89 -18.56 -32.09 46.20
CA ILE A 89 -18.46 -31.08 47.26
C ILE A 89 -18.93 -29.73 46.74
N GLU A 90 -20.09 -29.29 47.21
CA GLU A 90 -20.73 -28.07 46.73
C GLU A 90 -20.82 -26.94 47.77
N PHE A 91 -20.45 -25.73 47.35
CA PHE A 91 -20.72 -24.48 48.07
C PHE A 91 -20.65 -23.28 47.13
N SER A 92 -21.18 -22.13 47.56
CA SER A 92 -21.18 -20.91 46.75
C SER A 92 -19.77 -20.34 46.49
N TRP A 93 -19.26 -20.55 45.28
CA TRP A 93 -18.01 -19.97 44.76
C TRP A 93 -18.05 -18.46 44.57
N LYS A 94 -19.23 -17.84 44.53
CA LYS A 94 -19.40 -16.38 44.36
C LYS A 94 -18.60 -15.60 45.42
N THR A 95 -18.64 -16.09 46.66
CA THR A 95 -17.91 -15.49 47.79
C THR A 95 -16.39 -15.68 47.74
N ILE A 96 -15.90 -16.69 47.03
CA ILE A 96 -14.47 -16.90 46.80
C ILE A 96 -14.00 -15.99 45.66
N LYS A 97 -14.75 -15.98 44.56
CA LYS A 97 -14.46 -15.16 43.37
C LYS A 97 -14.49 -13.66 43.69
N SER A 98 -15.34 -13.21 44.62
CA SER A 98 -15.35 -11.81 45.08
C SER A 98 -14.07 -11.39 45.80
N LEU A 99 -13.24 -12.35 46.26
CA LEU A 99 -11.95 -12.04 46.87
C LEU A 99 -10.87 -11.77 45.81
N TYR A 100 -11.07 -12.19 44.55
CA TYR A 100 -10.05 -12.06 43.51
C TYR A 100 -9.68 -10.59 43.26
N PRO A 101 -8.40 -10.30 42.96
CA PRO A 101 -8.01 -8.95 42.59
C PRO A 101 -8.70 -8.52 41.28
N PRO A 102 -8.88 -7.20 41.08
CA PRO A 102 -9.40 -6.69 39.81
C PRO A 102 -8.47 -7.09 38.66
N LYS A 103 -9.07 -7.46 37.52
CA LYS A 103 -8.29 -7.75 36.31
C LYS A 103 -7.54 -6.51 35.86
N ILE A 104 -6.33 -6.72 35.39
CA ILE A 104 -5.47 -5.66 34.85
C ILE A 104 -5.38 -5.77 33.33
N PRO A 105 -5.11 -4.67 32.61
CA PRO A 105 -4.86 -4.74 31.17
C PRO A 105 -3.72 -5.69 30.82
N THR A 106 -3.93 -6.54 29.83
CA THR A 106 -2.91 -7.47 29.35
C THR A 106 -1.80 -6.73 28.62
N ALA A 107 -0.55 -7.11 28.87
CA ALA A 107 0.62 -6.59 28.17
C ALA A 107 0.78 -7.21 26.76
N ASN A 108 1.76 -6.73 26.00
CA ASN A 108 2.16 -7.27 24.70
C ASN A 108 1.04 -7.28 23.64
N GLN A 109 0.31 -6.17 23.54
CA GLN A 109 -0.91 -6.13 22.73
C GLN A 109 -0.70 -5.63 21.30
N MET A 110 0.49 -5.16 20.93
CA MET A 110 0.73 -4.61 19.59
C MET A 110 1.03 -5.70 18.54
N PRO A 111 0.62 -5.49 17.27
CA PRO A 111 1.02 -6.31 16.14
C PRO A 111 2.49 -6.06 15.77
N TYR A 112 3.05 -6.96 14.95
CA TYR A 112 4.29 -6.65 14.23
C TYR A 112 4.01 -5.66 13.09
N THR A 113 4.96 -4.76 12.84
CA THR A 113 5.02 -3.88 11.66
C THR A 113 5.84 -4.54 10.56
N ASP A 114 5.77 -4.01 9.34
CA ASP A 114 6.60 -4.48 8.22
C ASP A 114 8.10 -4.38 8.56
N ASP A 115 8.52 -3.31 9.22
CA ASP A 115 9.91 -3.14 9.67
C ASP A 115 10.32 -4.20 10.68
N ASP A 116 9.45 -4.58 11.63
CA ASP A 116 9.79 -5.68 12.55
C ASP A 116 10.00 -6.99 11.78
N ILE A 117 9.17 -7.27 10.77
CA ILE A 117 9.33 -8.50 9.98
C ILE A 117 10.63 -8.43 9.15
N ARG A 118 10.97 -7.27 8.56
CA ARG A 118 12.25 -7.06 7.88
C ARG A 118 13.44 -7.28 8.82
N ASP A 119 13.39 -6.72 10.02
CA ASP A 119 14.43 -6.89 11.04
C ASP A 119 14.59 -8.37 11.43
N LEU A 120 13.47 -9.09 11.61
CA LEU A 120 13.49 -10.52 11.91
C LEU A 120 14.11 -11.33 10.77
N LEU A 121 13.76 -11.03 9.51
CA LEU A 121 14.30 -11.72 8.34
C LEU A 121 15.78 -11.40 8.11
N GLY A 122 16.19 -10.15 8.36
CA GLY A 122 17.58 -9.69 8.27
C GLY A 122 18.47 -10.28 9.37
N ALA A 123 17.90 -10.62 10.53
CA ALA A 123 18.63 -11.18 11.66
C ALA A 123 19.03 -12.66 11.49
N THR A 124 18.55 -13.35 10.45
CA THR A 124 18.83 -14.78 10.25
C THR A 124 19.23 -15.10 8.82
N THR A 125 20.28 -15.91 8.64
CA THR A 125 20.72 -16.41 7.34
C THR A 125 20.11 -17.77 6.98
N SER A 126 19.47 -18.43 7.94
CA SER A 126 18.87 -19.76 7.75
C SER A 126 17.62 -19.68 6.87
N LEU A 127 17.64 -20.35 5.72
CA LEU A 127 16.47 -20.45 4.82
C LEU A 127 15.23 -20.97 5.55
N ARG A 128 15.43 -21.95 6.46
CA ARG A 128 14.35 -22.48 7.31
C ARG A 128 13.73 -21.39 8.18
N ASN A 129 14.55 -20.63 8.90
CA ASN A 129 14.03 -19.61 9.79
C ASN A 129 13.35 -18.48 9.00
N LYS A 130 13.89 -18.09 7.84
CA LYS A 130 13.25 -17.13 6.94
C LYS A 130 11.89 -17.62 6.47
N ALA A 131 11.82 -18.84 5.93
CA ALA A 131 10.57 -19.46 5.51
C ALA A 131 9.56 -19.54 6.66
N PHE A 132 10.01 -19.91 7.87
CA PHE A 132 9.15 -19.98 9.06
C PHE A 132 8.56 -18.61 9.43
N ILE A 133 9.34 -17.53 9.37
CA ILE A 133 8.86 -16.18 9.67
C ILE A 133 7.90 -15.66 8.60
N HIS A 134 8.22 -15.86 7.32
CA HIS A 134 7.27 -15.54 6.24
C HIS A 134 5.97 -16.33 6.39
N PHE A 135 6.06 -17.63 6.71
CA PHE A 135 4.90 -18.48 6.91
C PHE A 135 4.00 -17.94 8.03
N LEU A 136 4.55 -17.60 9.21
CA LEU A 136 3.76 -17.01 10.30
C LEU A 136 3.17 -15.64 9.93
N ALA A 137 3.95 -14.79 9.24
CA ALA A 137 3.53 -13.45 8.84
C ALA A 137 2.41 -13.46 7.79
N SER A 138 2.41 -14.46 6.90
CA SER A 138 1.43 -14.60 5.84
C SER A 138 0.16 -15.34 6.26
N THR A 139 0.25 -16.31 7.17
CA THR A 139 -0.88 -17.18 7.52
C THR A 139 -1.60 -16.77 8.80
N GLY A 140 -0.93 -16.00 9.67
CA GLY A 140 -1.43 -15.71 11.02
C GLY A 140 -1.64 -16.95 11.89
N VAL A 141 -1.09 -18.11 11.51
CA VAL A 141 -1.29 -19.39 12.20
C VAL A 141 -0.79 -19.36 13.64
N ARG A 142 -1.40 -20.18 14.51
CA ARG A 142 -0.83 -20.46 15.84
C ARG A 142 0.51 -21.19 15.66
N VAL A 143 1.58 -20.65 16.22
CA VAL A 143 2.93 -21.26 16.14
C VAL A 143 2.94 -22.73 16.59
N GLY A 144 2.10 -23.09 17.57
CA GLY A 144 1.99 -24.45 18.07
C GLY A 144 1.36 -25.45 17.10
N ALA A 145 0.70 -24.99 16.03
CA ALA A 145 0.15 -25.84 14.97
C ALA A 145 1.22 -26.25 13.94
N THR A 146 2.28 -25.44 13.79
CA THR A 146 3.32 -25.65 12.76
C THR A 146 4.04 -27.00 12.80
N PRO A 147 4.23 -27.68 13.96
CA PRO A 147 4.78 -29.03 14.01
C PRO A 147 4.01 -30.09 13.22
N ASP A 148 2.69 -29.96 13.16
CA ASP A 148 1.80 -31.02 12.64
C ASP A 148 1.45 -30.82 11.16
N ILE A 149 1.85 -29.69 10.58
CA ILE A 149 1.64 -29.39 9.16
C ILE A 149 2.61 -30.23 8.34
N ARG A 150 2.12 -30.89 7.29
CA ARG A 150 2.91 -31.67 6.33
C ARG A 150 3.07 -30.91 5.01
N ILE A 151 3.94 -31.42 4.15
CA ILE A 151 4.19 -30.81 2.83
C ILE A 151 2.91 -30.82 1.97
N GLU A 152 2.15 -31.92 2.00
CA GLU A 152 0.89 -32.07 1.26
C GLU A 152 -0.24 -31.12 1.71
N ASP A 153 -0.14 -30.53 2.91
CA ASP A 153 -1.12 -29.52 3.35
C ASP A 153 -1.04 -28.23 2.56
N VAL A 154 0.09 -28.00 1.89
CA VAL A 154 0.38 -26.79 1.13
C VAL A 154 0.04 -27.05 -0.34
N LYS A 155 -1.10 -26.51 -0.79
CA LYS A 155 -1.55 -26.60 -2.17
C LYS A 155 -1.25 -25.30 -2.91
N GLU A 156 -0.43 -25.39 -3.95
CA GLU A 156 -0.10 -24.26 -4.82
C GLU A 156 -1.37 -23.74 -5.52
N ILE A 157 -1.58 -22.42 -5.47
CA ILE A 157 -2.66 -21.73 -6.18
C ILE A 157 -2.07 -20.45 -6.75
N GLU A 158 -2.09 -20.36 -8.08
CA GLU A 158 -1.45 -19.27 -8.83
C GLU A 158 0.03 -19.16 -8.45
N ASP A 159 0.43 -18.04 -7.86
CA ASP A 159 1.78 -17.72 -7.41
C ASP A 159 1.99 -17.92 -5.90
N GLY A 160 0.92 -18.21 -5.16
CA GLY A 160 0.92 -18.47 -3.71
C GLY A 160 0.44 -19.89 -3.39
N ALA A 161 -0.16 -20.05 -2.21
CA ALA A 161 -0.68 -21.35 -1.80
C ALA A 161 -1.79 -21.22 -0.76
N VAL A 162 -2.62 -22.26 -0.66
CA VAL A 162 -3.53 -22.51 0.47
C VAL A 162 -2.94 -23.61 1.35
N VAL A 163 -3.04 -23.44 2.66
CA VAL A 163 -2.48 -24.35 3.66
C VAL A 163 -3.59 -24.85 4.57
N THR A 164 -3.70 -26.16 4.71
CA THR A 164 -4.61 -26.81 5.67
C THR A 164 -3.93 -26.91 7.04
N ILE A 165 -4.63 -26.50 8.10
CA ILE A 165 -4.14 -26.48 9.48
C ILE A 165 -5.01 -27.39 10.33
N TYR A 166 -4.39 -28.19 11.21
CA TYR A 166 -5.06 -29.18 12.05
C TYR A 166 -5.92 -30.17 11.25
N ARG A 167 -5.35 -30.66 10.14
CA ARG A 167 -6.00 -31.63 9.25
C ARG A 167 -6.58 -32.82 10.02
N ASP A 168 -7.75 -33.28 9.60
CA ASP A 168 -8.46 -34.44 10.17
C ASP A 168 -8.88 -34.24 11.64
N THR A 169 -8.94 -32.99 12.11
CA THR A 169 -9.45 -32.65 13.43
C THR A 169 -10.70 -31.77 13.35
N THR A 170 -11.43 -31.69 14.47
CA THR A 170 -12.57 -30.78 14.59
C THR A 170 -12.17 -29.30 14.44
N GLU A 171 -10.90 -28.97 14.71
CA GLU A 171 -10.34 -27.62 14.60
C GLU A 171 -9.79 -27.28 13.21
N GLU A 172 -9.91 -28.18 12.23
CA GLU A 172 -9.36 -27.97 10.88
C GLU A 172 -9.83 -26.64 10.24
N TYR A 173 -8.90 -25.92 9.62
CA TYR A 173 -9.18 -24.73 8.80
C TYR A 173 -8.14 -24.56 7.71
N ARG A 174 -8.39 -23.65 6.77
CA ARG A 174 -7.46 -23.30 5.70
C ARG A 174 -7.06 -21.83 5.78
N THR A 175 -5.81 -21.54 5.46
CA THR A 175 -5.23 -20.19 5.40
C THR A 175 -4.34 -20.07 4.16
N CYS A 176 -3.78 -18.90 3.88
CA CYS A 176 -3.10 -18.64 2.62
C CYS A 176 -1.66 -18.14 2.81
N LEU A 177 -0.82 -18.45 1.83
CA LEU A 177 0.53 -17.91 1.66
C LEU A 177 0.54 -16.86 0.55
N THR A 178 1.15 -15.70 0.83
CA THR A 178 1.53 -14.74 -0.21
C THR A 178 2.57 -15.36 -1.14
N PRO A 179 2.73 -14.84 -2.37
CA PRO A 179 3.74 -15.32 -3.30
C PRO A 179 5.16 -15.24 -2.73
N GLU A 180 5.47 -14.14 -2.03
CA GLU A 180 6.74 -13.97 -1.32
C GLU A 180 6.96 -15.07 -0.26
N ALA A 181 5.94 -15.37 0.54
CA ALA A 181 6.04 -16.38 1.59
C ALA A 181 6.15 -17.80 1.01
N TYR A 182 5.39 -18.09 -0.04
CA TYR A 182 5.42 -19.36 -0.72
C TYR A 182 6.75 -19.60 -1.45
N ALA A 183 7.30 -18.59 -2.12
CA ALA A 183 8.64 -18.65 -2.72
C ALA A 183 9.73 -18.91 -1.66
N SER A 184 9.64 -18.25 -0.50
CA SER A 184 10.55 -18.48 0.62
C SER A 184 10.46 -19.92 1.16
N LEU A 185 9.24 -20.46 1.24
CA LEU A 185 8.98 -21.84 1.62
C LEU A 185 9.57 -22.83 0.60
N LYS A 186 9.38 -22.60 -0.70
CA LYS A 186 9.95 -23.45 -1.77
C LYS A 186 11.48 -23.53 -1.67
N ARG A 187 12.17 -22.39 -1.52
CA ARG A 187 13.63 -22.33 -1.32
C ARG A 187 14.10 -23.10 -0.08
N TYR A 188 13.30 -23.09 0.99
CA TYR A 188 13.59 -23.91 2.17
C TYR A 188 13.41 -25.41 1.89
N LEU A 189 12.35 -25.81 1.19
CA LEU A 189 12.10 -27.22 0.85
C LEU A 189 13.17 -27.78 -0.09
N GLU A 190 13.74 -26.96 -0.98
CA GLU A 190 14.87 -27.31 -1.84
C GLU A 190 16.14 -27.74 -1.09
N GLN A 191 16.30 -27.37 0.19
CA GLN A 191 17.46 -27.80 1.00
C GLN A 191 17.16 -29.07 1.82
N ARG A 192 15.89 -29.52 1.87
CA ARG A 192 15.50 -30.67 2.68
C ARG A 192 15.95 -31.99 2.06
N ILE A 193 16.24 -32.95 2.91
CA ILE A 193 16.55 -34.33 2.52
C ILE A 193 15.24 -35.05 2.19
N GLU A 194 14.31 -35.10 3.15
CA GLU A 194 12.98 -35.68 2.96
C GLU A 194 11.99 -34.63 2.47
N ARG A 195 11.32 -34.93 1.35
CA ARG A 195 10.35 -34.06 0.69
C ARG A 195 9.07 -34.80 0.30
N GLU A 196 8.87 -35.99 0.85
CA GLU A 196 7.65 -36.76 0.60
C GLU A 196 6.42 -35.97 1.06
N PRO A 197 5.25 -36.08 0.39
CA PRO A 197 4.05 -35.32 0.73
C PRO A 197 3.65 -35.43 2.21
N ASP A 198 3.78 -36.62 2.79
CA ASP A 198 3.44 -36.90 4.20
C ASP A 198 4.51 -36.41 5.20
N SER A 199 5.66 -35.91 4.74
CA SER A 199 6.69 -35.37 5.62
C SER A 199 6.24 -34.07 6.28
N VAL A 200 6.64 -33.85 7.54
CA VAL A 200 6.39 -32.57 8.23
C VAL A 200 6.96 -31.40 7.44
N LEU A 201 6.26 -30.26 7.42
CA LEU A 201 6.66 -29.09 6.65
C LEU A 201 7.96 -28.49 7.22
N PHE A 202 8.00 -28.24 8.53
CA PHE A 202 9.17 -27.67 9.20
C PHE A 202 9.87 -28.65 10.13
N THR A 203 11.20 -28.70 10.05
CA THR A 203 12.04 -29.58 10.87
C THR A 203 13.02 -28.80 11.75
N ARG A 204 13.71 -29.52 12.64
CA ARG A 204 14.88 -29.00 13.35
C ARG A 204 16.03 -28.74 12.37
N LYS A 205 17.13 -28.18 12.87
CA LYS A 205 18.30 -27.79 12.03
C LYS A 205 18.94 -28.97 11.28
N ASN A 206 18.66 -30.20 11.70
CA ASN A 206 19.17 -31.42 11.06
C ASN A 206 18.35 -31.86 9.82
N ASN A 207 17.31 -31.11 9.41
CA ASN A 207 16.44 -31.42 8.26
C ASN A 207 15.67 -32.76 8.31
N LEU A 208 15.66 -33.44 9.47
CA LEU A 208 15.06 -34.76 9.65
C LEU A 208 14.00 -34.74 10.75
N THR A 209 14.39 -34.32 11.95
CA THR A 209 13.49 -34.43 13.11
C THR A 209 12.38 -33.36 13.06
N PRO A 210 11.12 -33.72 13.34
CA PRO A 210 10.04 -32.76 13.48
C PRO A 210 10.29 -31.71 14.56
N LEU A 211 9.70 -30.53 14.36
CA LEU A 211 9.61 -29.55 15.43
C LEU A 211 8.67 -30.07 16.52
N THR A 212 8.96 -29.73 17.77
CA THR A 212 7.94 -29.69 18.84
C THR A 212 7.36 -28.29 18.93
N ALA A 213 6.19 -28.13 19.55
CA ALA A 213 5.60 -26.80 19.81
C ALA A 213 6.58 -25.85 20.52
N THR A 214 7.37 -26.35 21.48
CA THR A 214 8.42 -25.57 22.16
C THR A 214 9.53 -25.16 21.19
N SER A 215 10.02 -26.09 20.36
CA SER A 215 11.10 -25.77 19.42
C SER A 215 10.66 -24.78 18.32
N ALA A 216 9.39 -24.82 17.91
CA ALA A 216 8.80 -23.86 16.99
C ALA A 216 8.76 -22.45 17.59
N GLN A 217 8.37 -22.34 18.87
CA GLN A 217 8.46 -21.07 19.62
C GLN A 217 9.91 -20.60 19.76
N ASP A 218 10.85 -21.51 19.98
CA ASP A 218 12.26 -21.19 20.14
C ASP A 218 12.89 -20.62 18.86
N ILE A 219 12.43 -21.03 17.66
CA ILE A 219 12.85 -20.41 16.39
C ILE A 219 12.57 -18.90 16.44
N VAL A 220 11.33 -18.53 16.72
CA VAL A 220 10.91 -17.11 16.77
C VAL A 220 11.65 -16.38 17.89
N ARG A 221 11.75 -16.99 19.08
CA ARG A 221 12.46 -16.40 20.23
C ARG A 221 13.91 -16.06 19.88
N ASN A 222 14.61 -16.99 19.24
CA ASN A 222 16.03 -16.85 18.92
C ASN A 222 16.26 -15.81 17.83
N VAL A 223 15.46 -15.84 16.74
CA VAL A 223 15.57 -14.84 15.68
C VAL A 223 15.23 -13.44 16.21
N ARG A 224 14.19 -13.33 17.03
CA ARG A 224 13.83 -12.06 17.66
C ARG A 224 14.93 -11.51 18.57
N ARG A 225 15.62 -12.38 19.32
CA ARG A 225 16.79 -11.97 20.13
C ARG A 225 17.92 -11.47 19.25
N GLN A 226 18.18 -12.13 18.11
CA GLN A 226 19.20 -11.72 17.14
C GLN A 226 18.86 -10.37 16.50
N ALA A 227 17.57 -10.15 16.18
CA ALA A 227 17.04 -8.89 15.66
C ALA A 227 17.04 -7.75 16.68
N LYS A 228 17.42 -8.01 17.95
CA LYS A 228 17.34 -7.05 19.06
C LYS A 228 15.94 -6.44 19.25
N LEU A 229 14.90 -7.13 18.76
CA LEU A 229 13.49 -6.80 18.98
C LEU A 229 13.00 -7.26 20.36
N SER A 230 13.93 -7.49 21.30
CA SER A 230 13.65 -7.95 22.66
C SER A 230 12.82 -6.92 23.43
N ILE A 231 11.76 -7.42 24.05
CA ILE A 231 10.75 -6.70 24.84
C ILE A 231 11.44 -5.87 25.93
N ASP A 232 11.41 -4.55 25.79
CA ASP A 232 11.36 -3.56 26.88
C ASP A 232 12.18 -3.91 28.15
N ASN A 233 13.40 -4.44 28.04
CA ASN A 233 14.27 -4.83 29.17
C ASN A 233 13.53 -5.52 30.34
N GLY A 234 12.57 -6.41 30.04
CA GLY A 234 11.81 -7.15 31.06
C GLY A 234 10.57 -6.44 31.63
N ARG A 235 10.22 -5.22 31.20
CA ARG A 235 8.97 -4.56 31.57
C ARG A 235 7.86 -4.95 30.58
N LYS A 236 6.88 -5.72 31.03
CA LYS A 236 5.69 -6.06 30.24
C LYS A 236 4.83 -4.81 30.01
N THR A 237 5.04 -4.08 28.92
CA THR A 237 4.21 -2.91 28.56
C THR A 237 3.03 -3.29 27.67
N ARG A 238 1.98 -2.45 27.64
CA ARG A 238 0.86 -2.61 26.69
C ARG A 238 1.30 -2.42 25.24
N ARG A 239 2.33 -1.59 25.02
CA ARG A 239 2.93 -1.30 23.71
C ARG A 239 3.88 -2.40 23.23
N GLY A 240 4.22 -3.35 24.10
CA GLY A 240 5.03 -4.50 23.72
C GLY A 240 4.38 -5.34 22.63
N LYS A 241 5.22 -6.09 21.93
CA LYS A 241 4.81 -7.06 20.90
C LYS A 241 5.04 -8.46 21.45
N SER A 242 3.97 -9.26 21.47
CA SER A 242 4.07 -10.66 21.87
C SER A 242 4.91 -11.43 20.85
N GLN A 243 5.66 -12.43 21.28
CA GLN A 243 6.56 -13.15 20.37
C GLN A 243 5.82 -13.80 19.19
N ASN A 244 4.70 -14.47 19.45
CA ASN A 244 4.00 -15.26 18.44
C ASN A 244 2.67 -14.62 18.05
N HIS A 245 1.87 -14.14 19.01
CA HIS A 245 0.55 -13.54 18.70
C HIS A 245 0.64 -12.20 17.95
N ALA A 246 1.81 -11.54 17.91
CA ALA A 246 1.96 -10.28 17.16
C ALA A 246 1.90 -10.51 15.64
N PHE A 247 2.36 -11.67 15.13
CA PHE A 247 2.16 -12.07 13.73
C PHE A 247 0.68 -12.20 13.40
N ARG A 248 -0.06 -12.93 14.25
CA ARG A 248 -1.49 -13.16 14.07
C ARG A 248 -2.30 -11.86 14.12
N LYS A 249 -1.95 -10.95 15.04
CA LYS A 249 -2.56 -9.61 15.08
C LYS A 249 -2.25 -8.78 13.84
N ARG A 250 -1.01 -8.81 13.36
CA ARG A 250 -0.63 -8.16 12.10
C ARG A 250 -1.52 -8.69 10.98
N PHE A 251 -1.58 -10.01 10.82
CA PHE A 251 -2.42 -10.67 9.83
C PHE A 251 -3.89 -10.22 9.92
N GLU A 252 -4.51 -10.30 11.10
CA GLU A 252 -5.91 -9.87 11.31
C GLU A 252 -6.15 -8.42 10.90
N ILE A 253 -5.32 -7.51 11.40
CA ILE A 253 -5.46 -6.07 11.17
C ILE A 253 -5.22 -5.75 9.69
N THR A 254 -4.21 -6.38 9.06
CA THR A 254 -3.91 -6.18 7.65
C THR A 254 -5.08 -6.64 6.79
N LEU A 255 -5.63 -7.84 7.04
CA LEU A 255 -6.80 -8.33 6.29
C LEU A 255 -8.02 -7.43 6.49
N ALA A 256 -8.29 -7.02 7.73
CA ALA A 256 -9.40 -6.12 8.03
C ALA A 256 -9.24 -4.76 7.32
N SER A 257 -8.02 -4.21 7.28
CA SER A 257 -7.72 -2.95 6.59
C SER A 257 -7.84 -3.01 5.06
N CYS A 258 -7.88 -4.22 4.49
CA CYS A 258 -8.11 -4.45 3.07
C CYS A 258 -9.58 -4.79 2.76
N ASP A 259 -10.49 -4.49 3.69
CA ASP A 259 -11.94 -4.72 3.59
C ASP A 259 -12.30 -6.19 3.30
N LEU A 260 -11.56 -7.14 3.89
CA LEU A 260 -11.99 -8.53 3.93
C LEU A 260 -13.10 -8.71 4.96
N GLN A 261 -14.09 -9.52 4.62
CA GLN A 261 -15.18 -9.82 5.54
C GLN A 261 -14.66 -10.58 6.76
N GLN A 262 -15.06 -10.14 7.96
CA GLN A 262 -14.61 -10.72 9.24
C GLN A 262 -14.75 -12.24 9.29
N ARG A 263 -15.81 -12.83 8.70
CA ARG A 263 -16.00 -14.29 8.67
C ARG A 263 -14.87 -15.03 7.95
N PHE A 264 -14.35 -14.48 6.86
CA PHE A 264 -13.19 -15.05 6.15
C PHE A 264 -11.91 -14.91 6.97
N ILE A 265 -11.72 -13.78 7.66
CA ILE A 265 -10.58 -13.55 8.55
C ILE A 265 -10.60 -14.55 9.72
N ASP A 266 -11.76 -14.68 10.36
CA ASP A 266 -12.01 -15.63 11.44
C ASP A 266 -11.76 -17.07 10.97
N TYR A 267 -12.25 -17.44 9.79
CA TYR A 267 -12.00 -18.75 9.18
C TYR A 267 -10.51 -19.00 8.93
N MET A 268 -9.82 -18.07 8.27
CA MET A 268 -8.37 -18.17 7.99
C MET A 268 -7.50 -18.21 9.24
N GLN A 269 -8.07 -17.85 10.38
CA GLN A 269 -7.43 -17.96 11.68
C GLN A 269 -7.87 -19.22 12.46
N GLY A 270 -8.93 -19.91 12.07
CA GLY A 270 -9.55 -20.94 12.89
C GLY A 270 -10.14 -20.36 14.18
N HIS A 271 -10.79 -19.20 14.07
CA HIS A 271 -11.66 -18.62 15.08
C HIS A 271 -13.11 -18.98 14.74
N PHE A 272 -13.63 -20.01 15.40
CA PHE A 272 -14.99 -20.49 15.16
C PHE A 272 -15.92 -20.08 16.28
N SER A 273 -17.13 -19.68 15.93
CA SER A 273 -18.22 -19.39 16.86
C SER A 273 -19.45 -20.21 16.47
N GLY A 274 -19.87 -21.11 17.35
CA GLY A 274 -20.93 -22.08 17.05
C GLY A 274 -20.62 -22.88 15.77
N ASN A 275 -21.53 -22.86 14.81
CA ASN A 275 -21.41 -23.58 13.53
C ASN A 275 -20.75 -22.76 12.41
N SER A 276 -20.03 -21.67 12.71
CA SER A 276 -19.46 -20.77 11.69
C SER A 276 -18.53 -21.49 10.70
N LYS A 277 -17.84 -22.54 11.14
CA LYS A 277 -16.97 -23.39 10.30
C LYS A 277 -17.73 -24.03 9.13
N ALA A 278 -18.95 -24.52 9.37
CA ALA A 278 -19.70 -25.30 8.38
C ALA A 278 -20.01 -24.52 7.10
N TYR A 279 -20.16 -23.19 7.19
CA TYR A 279 -20.39 -22.32 6.02
C TYR A 279 -19.21 -22.30 5.04
N PHE A 280 -18.01 -22.66 5.49
CA PHE A 280 -16.80 -22.68 4.66
C PHE A 280 -16.51 -24.05 4.04
N ASN A 281 -17.29 -25.09 4.36
CA ASN A 281 -17.12 -26.42 3.75
C ASN A 281 -17.35 -26.40 2.24
N GLY A 282 -18.20 -25.51 1.74
CA GLY A 282 -18.47 -25.33 0.30
C GLY A 282 -17.55 -24.32 -0.39
N VAL A 283 -16.65 -23.66 0.34
CA VAL A 283 -15.72 -22.66 -0.24
C VAL A 283 -14.51 -23.40 -0.78
N SER A 284 -14.22 -23.29 -2.08
CA SER A 284 -13.03 -23.91 -2.69
C SER A 284 -11.75 -23.19 -2.29
N ASP A 285 -10.60 -23.84 -2.49
CA ASP A 285 -9.31 -23.22 -2.19
C ASP A 285 -9.06 -21.98 -3.07
N GLU A 286 -9.52 -22.00 -4.33
CA GLU A 286 -9.44 -20.86 -5.27
C GLU A 286 -10.31 -19.68 -4.82
N GLN A 287 -11.52 -19.95 -4.31
CA GLN A 287 -12.40 -18.91 -3.77
C GLN A 287 -11.81 -18.27 -2.50
N LEU A 288 -11.23 -19.09 -1.63
CA LEU A 288 -10.54 -18.60 -0.43
C LEU A 288 -9.33 -17.74 -0.80
N TYR A 289 -8.50 -18.22 -1.74
CA TYR A 289 -7.33 -17.48 -2.23
C TYR A 289 -7.76 -16.18 -2.93
N ALA A 290 -8.84 -16.19 -3.71
CA ALA A 290 -9.37 -14.99 -4.34
C ALA A 290 -9.76 -13.88 -3.35
N GLN A 291 -10.32 -14.24 -2.19
CA GLN A 291 -10.57 -13.27 -1.11
C GLN A 291 -9.26 -12.78 -0.49
N PHE A 292 -8.32 -13.69 -0.25
CA PHE A 292 -7.01 -13.37 0.33
C PHE A 292 -6.15 -12.45 -0.56
N LYS A 293 -6.26 -12.56 -1.89
CA LYS A 293 -5.51 -11.76 -2.87
C LYS A 293 -5.53 -10.26 -2.61
N ARG A 294 -6.66 -9.75 -2.12
CA ARG A 294 -6.84 -8.32 -1.78
C ARG A 294 -5.87 -7.84 -0.69
N ALA A 295 -5.43 -8.73 0.20
CA ALA A 295 -4.51 -8.43 1.28
C ALA A 295 -3.03 -8.68 0.92
N ILE A 296 -2.73 -9.37 -0.19
CA ILE A 296 -1.35 -9.71 -0.58
C ILE A 296 -0.46 -8.47 -0.69
N PRO A 297 -0.86 -7.35 -1.35
CA PRO A 297 0.00 -6.17 -1.45
C PRO A 297 0.32 -5.55 -0.08
N SER A 298 -0.57 -5.67 0.89
CA SER A 298 -0.38 -5.16 2.25
C SER A 298 0.44 -6.12 3.12
N LEU A 299 0.31 -7.44 2.91
CA LEU A 299 1.05 -8.45 3.66
C LEU A 299 2.50 -8.63 3.19
N THR A 300 2.76 -8.47 1.88
CA THR A 300 4.08 -8.62 1.24
C THR A 300 5.03 -7.53 1.73
N LEU A 301 6.27 -7.88 2.07
CA LEU A 301 7.24 -6.92 2.63
C LEU A 301 7.97 -6.13 1.55
N ASP A 302 8.21 -6.79 0.42
CA ASP A 302 8.67 -6.14 -0.79
C ASP A 302 7.52 -5.27 -1.33
N LYS A 303 7.68 -3.95 -1.18
CA LYS A 303 6.70 -2.97 -1.66
C LYS A 303 7.11 -2.39 -3.01
N SER A 304 8.14 -2.92 -3.67
CA SER A 304 8.68 -2.35 -4.92
C SER A 304 7.59 -2.18 -5.97
N GLU A 305 6.78 -3.22 -6.21
CA GLU A 305 5.65 -3.17 -7.16
C GLU A 305 4.56 -2.18 -6.73
N LYS A 306 4.28 -2.06 -5.43
CA LYS A 306 3.30 -1.10 -4.91
C LYS A 306 3.79 0.34 -5.12
N ILE A 307 5.07 0.58 -4.82
CA ILE A 307 5.73 1.88 -4.99
C ILE A 307 5.77 2.23 -6.48
N GLU A 308 6.05 1.27 -7.36
CA GLU A 308 6.01 1.47 -8.82
C GLU A 308 4.61 1.83 -9.30
N ALA A 309 3.58 1.12 -8.86
CA ALA A 309 2.19 1.43 -9.21
C ALA A 309 1.75 2.81 -8.68
N GLU A 310 2.14 3.19 -7.46
CA GLU A 310 1.89 4.52 -6.89
C GLU A 310 2.60 5.61 -7.69
N LYS A 311 3.89 5.40 -8.03
CA LYS A 311 4.67 6.30 -8.87
C LYS A 311 4.09 6.41 -10.27
N GLU A 312 3.64 5.33 -10.89
CA GLU A 312 2.99 5.38 -12.19
C GLU A 312 1.70 6.20 -12.16
N LYS A 313 0.91 6.05 -11.10
CA LYS A 313 -0.31 6.85 -10.91
C LYS A 313 0.03 8.33 -10.73
N GLU A 314 1.02 8.65 -9.90
CA GLU A 314 1.51 10.02 -9.69
C GLU A 314 2.06 10.62 -11.00
N ILE A 315 2.85 9.86 -11.78
CA ILE A 315 3.34 10.27 -13.09
C ILE A 315 2.18 10.55 -14.05
N ARG A 316 1.12 9.74 -14.06
CA ARG A 316 -0.06 9.99 -14.89
C ARG A 316 -0.74 11.30 -14.50
N THR A 317 -0.97 11.53 -13.22
CA THR A 317 -1.57 12.79 -12.73
C THR A 317 -0.72 14.00 -13.09
N ILE A 318 0.60 13.94 -12.90
CA ILE A 318 1.52 15.02 -13.27
C ILE A 318 1.48 15.28 -14.79
N LYS A 319 1.43 14.22 -15.62
CA LYS A 319 1.33 14.36 -17.08
C LYS A 319 0.02 15.03 -17.49
N GLU A 320 -1.10 14.63 -16.92
CA GLU A 320 -2.41 15.23 -17.19
C GLU A 320 -2.45 16.72 -16.81
N GLU A 321 -1.91 17.08 -15.64
CA GLU A 321 -1.78 18.48 -15.19
C GLU A 321 -0.84 19.29 -16.10
N TYR A 322 0.31 18.72 -16.48
CA TYR A 322 1.29 19.37 -17.33
C TYR A 322 0.77 19.59 -18.76
N ASP A 323 0.12 18.58 -19.36
CA ASP A 323 -0.48 18.67 -20.69
C ASP A 323 -1.59 19.72 -20.71
N GLY A 324 -2.41 19.79 -19.65
CA GLY A 324 -3.41 20.84 -19.47
C GLY A 324 -2.78 22.24 -19.44
N ALA A 325 -1.77 22.45 -18.59
CA ALA A 325 -1.09 23.74 -18.46
C ALA A 325 -0.33 24.14 -19.75
N LEU A 326 0.25 23.17 -20.47
CA LEU A 326 0.94 23.41 -21.73
C LEU A 326 -0.05 23.84 -22.82
N LYS A 327 -1.21 23.18 -22.91
CA LYS A 327 -2.27 23.54 -23.86
C LYS A 327 -2.79 24.95 -23.61
N GLU A 328 -3.02 25.31 -22.35
CA GLU A 328 -3.44 26.67 -21.97
C GLU A 328 -2.40 27.72 -22.36
N LYS A 329 -1.10 27.47 -22.09
CA LYS A 329 -0.02 28.37 -22.52
C LYS A 329 0.10 28.51 -24.02
N LEU A 330 -0.06 27.40 -24.77
CA LEU A 330 -0.04 27.40 -26.24
C LEU A 330 -1.19 28.23 -26.80
N GLU A 331 -2.38 28.11 -26.22
CA GLU A 331 -3.56 28.88 -26.60
C GLU A 331 -3.35 30.39 -26.32
N GLN A 332 -2.86 30.73 -25.13
CA GLN A 332 -2.50 32.13 -24.78
C GLN A 332 -1.43 32.71 -25.71
N GLN A 333 -0.40 31.93 -26.06
CA GLN A 333 0.62 32.36 -27.04
C GLN A 333 0.03 32.52 -28.44
N GLY A 334 -0.85 31.62 -28.87
CA GLY A 334 -1.57 31.71 -30.15
C GLY A 334 -2.42 32.97 -30.24
N GLU A 335 -3.18 33.28 -29.19
CA GLU A 335 -3.98 34.51 -29.09
C GLU A 335 -3.10 35.77 -29.12
N LEU A 336 -1.99 35.78 -28.38
CA LEU A 336 -1.06 36.90 -28.37
C LEU A 336 -0.44 37.12 -29.75
N MET A 337 -0.04 36.05 -30.42
CA MET A 337 0.53 36.10 -31.76
C MET A 337 -0.48 36.62 -32.79
N GLN A 338 -1.74 36.19 -32.70
CA GLN A 338 -2.81 36.71 -33.54
C GLN A 338 -3.04 38.21 -33.31
N LYS A 339 -3.04 38.68 -32.06
CA LYS A 339 -3.15 40.11 -31.72
C LYS A 339 -1.98 40.91 -32.31
N MET A 340 -0.74 40.44 -32.13
CA MET A 340 0.45 41.10 -32.70
C MET A 340 0.42 41.13 -34.23
N MET A 341 0.02 40.03 -34.88
CA MET A 341 -0.15 40.00 -36.34
C MET A 341 -1.20 41.00 -36.83
N LEU A 342 -2.32 41.12 -36.11
CA LEU A 342 -3.37 42.07 -36.43
C LEU A 342 -2.91 43.52 -36.27
N GLU A 343 -2.19 43.85 -35.20
CA GLU A 343 -1.63 45.18 -34.97
C GLU A 343 -0.62 45.58 -36.07
N LEU A 344 0.33 44.69 -36.37
CA LEU A 344 1.31 44.91 -37.44
C LEU A 344 0.65 45.07 -38.81
N ALA A 345 -0.30 44.19 -39.14
CA ALA A 345 -1.05 44.26 -40.39
C ALA A 345 -1.86 45.56 -40.50
N SER A 346 -2.49 45.99 -39.41
CA SER A 346 -3.27 47.24 -39.36
C SER A 346 -2.38 48.48 -39.50
N ALA A 347 -1.22 48.50 -38.85
CA ALA A 347 -0.24 49.60 -38.97
C ALA A 347 0.30 49.71 -40.40
N LYS A 348 0.68 48.58 -41.02
CA LYS A 348 1.10 48.54 -42.42
C LYS A 348 0.01 49.01 -43.36
N TYR A 349 -1.21 48.53 -43.18
CA TYR A 349 -2.37 48.98 -43.96
C TYR A 349 -2.54 50.50 -43.87
N PHE A 350 -2.51 51.06 -42.65
CA PHE A 350 -2.65 52.50 -42.42
C PHE A 350 -1.54 53.32 -43.11
N ALA A 351 -0.30 52.81 -43.13
CA ALA A 351 0.80 53.44 -43.85
C ALA A 351 0.55 53.49 -45.36
N TYR A 352 0.09 52.39 -45.96
CA TYR A 352 -0.28 52.35 -47.38
C TYR A 352 -1.47 53.27 -47.71
N GLU A 353 -2.49 53.30 -46.85
CA GLU A 353 -3.67 54.16 -47.01
C GLU A 353 -3.29 55.65 -46.92
N THR A 354 -2.41 56.01 -45.99
CA THR A 354 -1.89 57.38 -45.82
C THR A 354 -1.09 57.82 -47.03
N ARG A 355 -0.13 57.00 -47.48
CA ARG A 355 0.67 57.26 -48.70
C ARG A 355 -0.24 57.44 -49.93
N TYR A 356 -1.29 56.64 -50.05
CA TYR A 356 -2.26 56.81 -51.13
C TYR A 356 -3.06 58.11 -51.00
N ALA A 357 -3.54 58.44 -49.80
CA ALA A 357 -4.30 59.66 -49.54
C ALA A 357 -3.49 60.93 -49.82
N GLU A 358 -2.20 60.94 -49.49
CA GLU A 358 -1.27 62.03 -49.83
C GLU A 358 -1.14 62.23 -51.35
N CYS A 359 -1.06 61.14 -52.12
CA CYS A 359 -0.95 61.22 -53.57
C CYS A 359 -2.27 61.56 -54.29
N PHE A 360 -3.43 61.17 -53.75
CA PHE A 360 -4.72 61.22 -54.47
C PHE A 360 -5.87 61.94 -53.76
N GLY A 361 -5.65 62.44 -52.54
CA GLY A 361 -6.59 63.26 -51.78
C GLY A 361 -7.81 62.54 -51.21
N ARG A 362 -7.80 61.19 -51.12
CA ARG A 362 -8.93 60.37 -50.67
C ARG A 362 -8.45 59.24 -49.75
N LYS A 363 -9.23 58.95 -48.70
CA LYS A 363 -8.89 57.89 -47.73
C LYS A 363 -9.20 56.46 -48.20
N ASN A 364 -10.14 56.27 -49.13
CA ASN A 364 -10.46 54.93 -49.64
C ASN A 364 -9.66 54.65 -50.93
N PRO A 365 -8.75 53.67 -50.96
CA PRO A 365 -7.88 53.47 -52.10
C PRO A 365 -8.60 52.86 -53.30
N ASP A 366 -8.37 53.41 -54.49
CA ASP A 366 -8.71 52.76 -55.75
C ASP A 366 -7.62 51.72 -56.05
N LEU A 367 -7.96 50.43 -55.96
CA LEU A 367 -7.02 49.31 -56.09
C LEU A 367 -6.20 49.39 -57.39
N LYS A 368 -6.75 49.89 -58.49
CA LYS A 368 -6.01 50.03 -59.76
C LYS A 368 -4.98 51.15 -59.72
N LYS A 369 -5.23 52.21 -58.95
CA LYS A 369 -4.28 53.32 -58.74
C LYS A 369 -3.27 52.99 -57.65
N LEU A 370 -3.70 52.33 -56.59
CA LEU A 370 -2.84 51.85 -55.52
C LEU A 370 -1.83 50.84 -56.05
N ALA A 371 -2.28 49.87 -56.87
CA ALA A 371 -1.39 48.95 -57.57
C ALA A 371 -0.34 49.69 -58.40
N LYS A 372 -0.67 50.86 -58.97
CA LYS A 372 0.28 51.72 -59.70
C LYS A 372 1.36 52.30 -58.80
N LEU A 373 1.15 52.51 -57.51
CA LEU A 373 2.16 53.14 -56.64
C LEU A 373 3.10 52.15 -55.97
N MET A 374 2.82 50.85 -56.11
CA MET A 374 3.48 49.78 -55.36
C MET A 374 4.36 48.91 -56.26
N SER A 375 5.48 48.45 -55.71
CA SER A 375 6.29 47.38 -56.28
C SER A 375 5.57 46.02 -56.16
N ASN A 376 6.07 44.99 -56.85
CA ASN A 376 5.51 43.64 -56.68
C ASN A 376 5.69 43.11 -55.25
N GLU A 377 6.82 43.42 -54.60
CA GLU A 377 7.07 43.04 -53.19
C GLU A 377 6.09 43.75 -52.25
N GLU A 378 5.80 45.03 -52.48
CA GLU A 378 4.80 45.77 -51.72
C GLU A 378 3.38 45.23 -51.97
N ILE A 379 3.06 44.81 -53.20
CA ILE A 379 1.79 44.15 -53.54
C ILE A 379 1.67 42.78 -52.85
N GLU A 380 2.75 42.01 -52.78
CA GLU A 380 2.77 40.75 -52.03
C GLU A 380 2.55 40.97 -50.53
N ASP A 381 3.25 41.95 -49.93
CA ASP A 381 3.07 42.30 -48.53
C ASP A 381 1.63 42.77 -48.25
N TRP A 382 1.07 43.61 -49.13
CA TRP A 382 -0.34 44.03 -49.09
C TRP A 382 -1.31 42.84 -49.13
N ASN A 383 -1.12 41.94 -50.08
CA ASN A 383 -1.99 40.76 -50.21
C ASN A 383 -1.90 39.82 -49.00
N ARG A 384 -0.76 39.79 -48.28
CA ARG A 384 -0.59 39.04 -47.03
C ARG A 384 -1.31 39.68 -45.84
N ILE A 385 -1.34 41.01 -45.76
CA ILE A 385 -1.98 41.72 -44.61
C ILE A 385 -3.50 41.84 -44.75
N ILE A 386 -4.04 41.95 -45.96
CA ILE A 386 -5.47 42.23 -46.18
C ILE A 386 -6.43 41.18 -45.58
N PRO A 387 -6.17 39.86 -45.68
CA PRO A 387 -6.99 38.85 -45.01
C PRO A 387 -7.02 38.98 -43.48
N ILE A 388 -5.95 39.53 -42.89
CA ILE A 388 -5.78 39.68 -41.43
C ILE A 388 -6.58 40.88 -40.90
N VAL A 389 -6.63 42.00 -41.64
CA VAL A 389 -7.31 43.25 -41.23
C VAL A 389 -8.85 43.16 -41.40
N GLN A 390 -9.39 41.95 -41.66
CA GLN A 390 -10.81 41.57 -41.68
C GLN A 390 -11.78 42.65 -42.23
N ARG A 391 -11.74 42.87 -43.54
CA ARG A 391 -12.72 43.70 -44.26
C ARG A 391 -13.72 42.80 -45.00
N LYS A 392 -14.99 43.24 -45.13
CA LYS A 392 -16.07 42.51 -45.82
C LYS A 392 -15.89 42.36 -47.36
N LYS A 393 -14.82 42.90 -47.94
CA LYS A 393 -14.61 43.00 -49.39
C LYS A 393 -13.18 42.59 -49.75
N ASP A 394 -13.03 41.79 -50.79
CA ASP A 394 -11.73 41.33 -51.28
C ASP A 394 -10.96 42.50 -51.91
N TRP A 395 -9.84 42.86 -51.30
CA TRP A 395 -8.95 43.97 -51.67
C TRP A 395 -7.57 43.47 -52.12
N THR A 396 -7.48 42.21 -52.54
CA THR A 396 -6.25 41.68 -53.15
C THR A 396 -5.95 42.38 -54.48
N ILE A 397 -4.67 42.60 -54.74
CA ILE A 397 -4.16 43.23 -55.96
C ILE A 397 -3.41 42.17 -56.76
N PRO A 398 -3.76 41.92 -58.04
CA PRO A 398 -3.04 40.94 -58.85
C PRO A 398 -1.59 41.40 -59.09
N LEU A 399 -0.65 40.47 -58.97
CA LEU A 399 0.75 40.72 -59.31
C LEU A 399 0.88 41.02 -60.81
N ARG A 400 1.85 41.88 -61.13
CA ARG A 400 2.09 42.26 -62.52
C ARG A 400 2.88 41.19 -63.22
N THR A 401 2.49 40.89 -64.45
CA THR A 401 3.27 40.03 -65.34
C THR A 401 4.60 40.71 -65.72
N LYS A 402 5.68 39.94 -65.91
CA LYS A 402 7.02 40.45 -66.25
C LYS A 402 6.98 41.47 -67.41
N SER A 403 6.17 41.22 -68.44
CA SER A 403 6.01 42.11 -69.59
C SER A 403 5.38 43.48 -69.23
N ASN A 404 4.42 43.51 -68.32
CA ASN A 404 3.76 44.76 -67.88
C ASN A 404 4.63 45.59 -66.94
N GLN A 405 5.52 44.94 -66.16
CA GLN A 405 6.51 45.63 -65.34
C GLN A 405 7.58 46.29 -66.22
N MET A 406 8.15 45.54 -67.19
CA MET A 406 9.11 46.08 -68.14
C MET A 406 8.56 47.26 -68.98
N LEU A 407 7.28 47.20 -69.39
CA LEU A 407 6.64 48.29 -70.14
C LEU A 407 6.45 49.56 -69.30
N ARG A 408 6.17 49.42 -68.00
CA ARG A 408 6.04 50.56 -67.10
C ARG A 408 7.41 51.15 -66.77
N ASP A 409 8.38 50.33 -66.39
CA ASP A 409 9.72 50.80 -66.07
C ASP A 409 10.32 51.51 -67.30
N SER A 410 10.05 51.01 -68.51
CA SER A 410 10.45 51.69 -69.74
C SER A 410 9.71 53.02 -69.99
N ARG A 411 8.47 53.17 -69.51
CA ARG A 411 7.68 54.41 -69.65
C ARG A 411 8.06 55.43 -68.59
N GLU A 412 8.22 55.02 -67.34
CA GLU A 412 8.68 55.87 -66.22
C GLU A 412 10.13 56.31 -66.44
N LYS A 413 11.03 55.43 -66.91
CA LYS A 413 12.38 55.83 -67.37
C LYS A 413 12.30 56.92 -68.45
N ARG A 414 11.33 56.85 -69.37
CA ARG A 414 11.13 57.87 -70.42
C ARG A 414 10.63 59.18 -69.84
N GLU A 415 9.61 59.13 -68.99
CA GLU A 415 9.01 60.31 -68.37
C GLU A 415 10.02 61.04 -67.45
N ILE A 416 10.84 60.31 -66.69
CA ILE A 416 11.91 60.91 -65.87
C ILE A 416 13.01 61.50 -66.76
N LYS A 417 13.43 60.81 -67.83
CA LYS A 417 14.40 61.37 -68.80
C LYS A 417 13.90 62.66 -69.43
N ASP A 418 12.63 62.71 -69.82
CA ASP A 418 12.01 63.91 -70.40
C ASP A 418 11.90 65.05 -69.38
N LEU A 419 11.61 64.74 -68.11
CA LEU A 419 11.56 65.73 -67.03
C LEU A 419 12.96 66.32 -66.75
N ILE A 420 13.99 65.49 -66.68
CA ILE A 420 15.39 65.92 -66.57
C ILE A 420 15.76 66.82 -67.75
N MET A 421 15.36 66.44 -68.97
CA MET A 421 15.66 67.22 -70.18
C MET A 421 14.97 68.59 -70.17
N LYS A 422 13.74 68.67 -69.65
CA LYS A 422 13.02 69.95 -69.46
C LYS A 422 13.66 70.82 -68.38
N LEU A 423 14.01 70.24 -67.23
CA LEU A 423 14.65 70.97 -66.11
C LEU A 423 16.04 71.51 -66.52
N LYS A 424 16.84 70.70 -67.22
CA LYS A 424 18.14 71.13 -67.79
C LYS A 424 17.98 72.27 -68.80
N LYS A 425 16.93 72.24 -69.64
CA LYS A 425 16.63 73.34 -70.58
C LYS A 425 16.17 74.63 -69.89
N GLN A 426 15.60 74.54 -68.69
CA GLN A 426 15.18 75.69 -67.89
C GLN A 426 16.32 76.27 -67.04
N GLY A 427 17.55 75.76 -67.18
CA GLY A 427 18.73 76.26 -66.47
C GLY A 427 18.83 75.80 -65.02
N ASP A 428 17.98 74.87 -64.59
CA ASP A 428 18.06 74.28 -63.26
C ASP A 428 19.22 73.26 -63.22
N THR A 429 20.14 73.44 -62.27
CA THR A 429 21.23 72.48 -61.97
C THR A 429 21.20 72.09 -60.50
N SER A 430 20.00 72.03 -59.92
CA SER A 430 19.80 71.72 -58.51
C SER A 430 19.96 70.23 -58.20
N LYS A 431 20.08 69.95 -56.90
CA LYS A 431 20.03 68.63 -56.25
C LYS A 431 18.89 67.73 -56.77
N THR A 432 17.82 68.34 -57.28
CA THR A 432 16.64 67.69 -57.86
C THR A 432 16.98 66.86 -59.10
N ILE A 433 17.85 67.36 -59.99
CA ILE A 433 18.27 66.60 -61.19
C ILE A 433 19.13 65.40 -60.77
N GLN A 434 20.03 65.56 -59.80
CA GLN A 434 20.84 64.44 -59.29
C GLN A 434 19.98 63.36 -58.63
N GLN A 435 18.91 63.72 -57.90
CA GLN A 435 17.97 62.74 -57.36
C GLN A 435 17.20 62.01 -58.47
N LEU A 436 16.76 62.71 -59.51
CA LEU A 436 16.07 62.11 -60.65
C LEU A 436 16.97 61.20 -61.49
N GLU A 437 18.26 61.54 -61.64
CA GLU A 437 19.26 60.69 -62.29
C GLU A 437 19.53 59.43 -61.47
N LYS A 438 19.68 59.55 -60.15
CA LYS A 438 19.85 58.40 -59.25
C LYS A 438 18.65 57.46 -59.27
N MET A 439 17.42 58.00 -59.30
CA MET A 439 16.21 57.19 -59.46
C MET A 439 16.21 56.40 -60.78
N LEU A 440 16.88 56.89 -61.83
CA LEU A 440 16.97 56.21 -63.12
C LEU A 440 17.91 54.99 -63.11
N ASP A 441 18.93 55.04 -62.25
CA ASP A 441 19.91 53.96 -62.05
C ASP A 441 19.37 52.84 -61.15
N GLU A 442 18.33 53.11 -60.35
CA GLU A 442 17.70 52.15 -59.43
C GLU A 442 16.59 51.29 -60.08
N PHE A 443 16.13 51.65 -61.28
CA PHE A 443 15.24 50.82 -62.12
C PHE A 443 16.04 49.86 -63.00
#